data_AF-A0A966PVP6-F1
#
_entry.id   AF-A0A966PVP6-F1
#
_cell.length_a   1.000
_cell.length_b   1.000
_cell.length_c   1.000
_cell.angle_alpha   90.00
_cell.angle_beta   90.00
_cell.angle_gamma   90.00
#
_symmetry.space_group_name_H-M   'P 1'
#
loop_
_entity.id
_entity.type
_entity.pdbx_description
1 polymer ?
#
loop_
_entity_poly.entity_id
_entity_poly.type
_entity_poly.pdbx_seq_one_letter_code
_entity_poly.pdbx_strand_id
1 'polypeptide(L)'
;MKLYVHSKSSKTLTSSETKKLIIALAESLMSARMVKRLTITINFIDMGPISPENPGADCGWEDTNYRPREFSINICTRLSRTNQISSIVHEMVHVRQYATGQMFDYFNHLYNKYTRWKNKLVSTRVPYMKQPWEIEAYRIENSTYKKYVRMLEG
;
A
#
# COMPACT_ATOMS: atom_id res chain seq x y z
N MET A 1 7.72 2.06 14.66
CA MET A 1 7.41 1.09 13.60
C MET A 1 8.40 -0.05 13.69
N LYS A 2 7.92 -1.29 13.58
CA LYS A 2 8.77 -2.43 13.24
C LYS A 2 8.69 -2.62 11.73
N LEU A 3 9.83 -2.80 11.07
CA LEU A 3 9.90 -2.90 9.61
C LEU A 3 10.80 -4.05 9.19
N TYR A 4 10.22 -4.98 8.45
CA TYR A 4 10.90 -6.14 7.88
C TYR A 4 10.89 -6.03 6.36
N VAL A 5 12.03 -6.30 5.73
CA VAL A 5 12.16 -6.26 4.26
C VAL A 5 12.81 -7.56 3.81
N HIS A 6 12.08 -8.34 3.03
CA HIS A 6 12.53 -9.58 2.43
C HIS A 6 12.80 -9.34 0.94
N SER A 7 14.02 -8.89 0.62
CA SER A 7 14.42 -8.52 -0.74
C SER A 7 15.42 -9.50 -1.38
N LYS A 8 15.52 -10.75 -0.91
CA LYS A 8 16.51 -11.74 -1.42
C LYS A 8 16.43 -11.95 -2.93
N SER A 9 15.30 -11.62 -3.55
CA SER A 9 15.04 -11.79 -4.99
C SER A 9 14.98 -10.47 -5.78
N SER A 10 15.02 -9.29 -5.13
CA SER A 10 14.92 -7.99 -5.81
C SER A 10 16.30 -7.51 -6.28
N LYS A 11 16.44 -7.31 -7.59
CA LYS A 11 17.68 -6.79 -8.20
C LYS A 11 17.68 -5.26 -8.37
N THR A 12 16.57 -4.60 -8.05
CA THR A 12 16.30 -3.19 -8.39
C THR A 12 16.31 -2.27 -7.17
N LEU A 13 15.51 -2.57 -6.14
CA LEU A 13 15.43 -1.81 -4.90
C LEU A 13 16.16 -2.55 -3.78
N THR A 14 17.15 -1.91 -3.17
CA THR A 14 17.84 -2.51 -2.03
C THR A 14 16.97 -2.48 -0.78
N SER A 15 17.25 -3.37 0.18
CA SER A 15 16.60 -3.36 1.49
C SER A 15 16.74 -2.01 2.21
N SER A 16 17.89 -1.34 2.09
CA SER A 16 18.15 -0.05 2.75
C SER A 16 17.30 1.07 2.15
N GLU A 17 17.24 1.16 0.82
CA GLU A 17 16.40 2.14 0.12
C GLU A 17 14.92 1.93 0.41
N THR A 18 14.48 0.67 0.37
CA THR A 18 13.10 0.29 0.71
C THR A 18 12.75 0.74 2.11
N LYS A 19 13.63 0.52 3.11
CA LYS A 19 13.40 0.96 4.48
C LYS A 19 13.26 2.47 4.60
N LYS A 20 14.16 3.23 3.96
CA LYS A 20 14.11 4.71 3.97
C LYS A 20 12.81 5.21 3.34
N LEU A 21 12.40 4.64 2.20
CA LEU A 21 11.16 5.00 1.52
C LEU A 21 9.94 4.76 2.41
N ILE A 22 9.81 3.56 3.00
CA ILE A 22 8.66 3.21 3.84
C ILE A 22 8.58 4.10 5.09
N ILE A 23 9.71 4.41 5.72
CA ILE A 23 9.74 5.31 6.87
C ILE A 23 9.27 6.72 6.47
N ALA A 24 9.82 7.28 5.40
CA ALA A 24 9.44 8.61 4.91
C ALA A 24 7.95 8.68 4.53
N LEU A 25 7.44 7.64 3.85
CA LEU A 25 6.01 7.54 3.51
C LEU A 25 5.15 7.45 4.76
N ALA A 26 5.50 6.58 5.72
CA ALA A 26 4.73 6.43 6.96
C ALA A 26 4.65 7.76 7.74
N GLU A 27 5.76 8.49 7.85
CA GLU A 27 5.85 9.77 8.56
C GLU A 27 5.09 10.90 7.84
N SER A 28 5.06 10.88 6.50
CA SER A 28 4.31 11.86 5.71
C SER A 28 2.80 11.58 5.68
N LEU A 29 2.39 10.32 5.77
CA LEU A 29 1.00 9.88 5.64
C LEU A 29 0.26 9.81 6.97
N MET A 30 0.97 9.64 8.09
CA MET A 30 0.38 9.30 9.39
C MET A 30 1.06 10.04 10.55
N SER A 31 0.33 10.19 11.66
CA SER A 31 0.90 10.75 12.89
C SER A 31 2.02 9.89 13.47
N ALA A 32 3.00 10.50 14.14
CA ALA A 32 4.09 9.79 14.80
C ALA A 32 3.59 8.72 15.80
N ARG A 33 2.47 8.97 16.50
CA ARG A 33 1.85 7.99 17.41
C ARG A 33 1.41 6.73 16.67
N MET A 34 0.84 6.88 15.48
CA MET A 34 0.40 5.75 14.65
C MET A 34 1.60 4.99 14.10
N VAL A 35 2.56 5.70 13.49
CA VAL A 35 3.79 5.11 12.94
C VAL A 35 4.54 4.26 13.97
N LYS A 36 4.60 4.71 15.23
CA LYS A 36 5.24 3.95 16.31
C LYS A 36 4.61 2.56 16.53
N ARG A 37 3.30 2.40 16.28
CA ARG A 37 2.53 1.17 16.52
C ARG A 37 2.44 0.24 15.31
N LEU A 38 2.92 0.64 14.14
CA LEU A 38 2.85 -0.19 12.94
C LEU A 38 3.95 -1.26 12.94
N THR A 39 3.58 -2.44 12.44
CA THR A 39 4.48 -3.47 11.94
C THR A 39 4.21 -3.63 10.45
N ILE A 40 5.23 -3.41 9.61
CA ILE A 40 5.11 -3.57 8.16
C ILE A 40 6.16 -4.56 7.69
N THR A 41 5.72 -5.53 6.89
CA THR A 41 6.59 -6.50 6.21
C THR A 41 6.49 -6.30 4.71
N ILE A 42 7.60 -6.00 4.06
CA ILE A 42 7.69 -5.87 2.60
C ILE A 42 8.33 -7.13 2.02
N ASN A 43 7.65 -7.78 1.10
CA ASN A 43 8.17 -8.95 0.38
C ASN A 43 8.35 -8.62 -1.10
N PHE A 44 9.53 -8.92 -1.65
CA PHE A 44 9.75 -8.91 -3.09
C PHE A 44 9.66 -10.34 -3.63
N ILE A 45 8.58 -10.65 -4.33
CA ILE A 45 8.26 -12.00 -4.83
C ILE A 45 8.00 -11.97 -6.33
N ASP A 46 8.18 -13.09 -7.02
CA ASP A 46 7.69 -13.20 -8.41
C ASP A 46 6.17 -13.46 -8.36
N MET A 47 5.38 -12.47 -8.78
CA MET A 47 3.91 -12.57 -8.84
C MET A 47 3.41 -13.00 -10.22
N GLY A 48 4.30 -13.45 -11.11
CA GLY A 48 3.97 -13.76 -12.49
C GLY A 48 3.86 -12.53 -13.40
N PRO A 49 3.38 -12.71 -14.64
CA PRO A 49 3.24 -11.62 -15.61
C PRO A 49 2.37 -10.47 -15.09
N ILE A 50 2.80 -9.25 -15.35
CA ILE A 50 2.03 -8.04 -15.01
C ILE A 50 0.92 -7.86 -16.04
N SER A 51 -0.31 -7.65 -15.56
CA SER A 51 -1.49 -7.46 -16.38
C SER A 51 -2.53 -6.61 -15.62
N PRO A 52 -3.64 -6.19 -16.25
CA PRO A 52 -4.69 -5.43 -15.56
C PRO A 52 -5.26 -6.14 -14.32
N GLU A 53 -5.35 -7.47 -14.35
CA GLU A 53 -5.77 -8.31 -13.24
C GLU A 53 -4.66 -8.65 -12.22
N ASN A 54 -3.40 -8.36 -12.56
CA ASN A 54 -2.24 -8.51 -11.69
C ASN A 54 -1.35 -7.25 -11.78
N PRO A 55 -1.67 -6.19 -11.01
CA PRO A 55 -0.93 -4.94 -11.07
C PRO A 55 0.51 -5.07 -10.54
N GLY A 56 0.84 -6.21 -9.92
CA GLY A 56 2.18 -6.51 -9.42
C GLY A 56 2.46 -5.99 -8.01
N ALA A 57 1.42 -5.61 -7.27
CA ALA A 57 1.52 -5.31 -5.85
C ALA A 57 0.19 -5.56 -5.14
N ASP A 58 0.26 -5.87 -3.85
CA ASP A 58 -0.89 -5.94 -2.95
C ASP A 58 -0.49 -5.58 -1.51
N CYS A 59 -1.50 -5.25 -0.70
CA CYS A 59 -1.39 -5.05 0.74
C CYS A 59 -2.46 -5.85 1.49
N GLY A 60 -2.03 -6.59 2.51
CA GLY A 60 -2.89 -7.30 3.45
C GLY A 60 -2.65 -6.86 4.89
N TRP A 61 -3.65 -7.07 5.74
CA TRP A 61 -3.48 -6.98 7.20
C TRP A 61 -3.35 -8.37 7.81
N GLU A 62 -2.55 -8.47 8.86
CA GLU A 62 -2.16 -9.76 9.47
C GLU A 62 -2.78 -9.97 10.87
N ASP A 63 -3.30 -8.92 11.50
CA ASP A 63 -3.81 -8.97 12.88
C ASP A 63 -5.34 -8.91 12.96
N THR A 64 -5.97 -7.85 12.43
CA THR A 64 -7.41 -7.64 12.52
C THR A 64 -7.94 -6.86 11.33
N ASN A 65 -9.17 -7.13 10.92
CA ASN A 65 -9.81 -6.35 9.86
C ASN A 65 -10.28 -4.95 10.32
N TYR A 66 -10.30 -4.65 11.63
CA TYR A 66 -10.68 -3.32 12.14
C TYR A 66 -9.49 -2.54 12.69
N ARG A 67 -9.06 -1.52 11.94
CA ARG A 67 -7.91 -0.67 12.29
C ARG A 67 -6.63 -1.49 12.57
N PRO A 68 -6.21 -2.35 11.63
CA PRO A 68 -5.01 -3.18 11.77
C PRO A 68 -3.75 -2.38 12.06
N ARG A 69 -2.79 -3.04 12.68
CA ARG A 69 -1.44 -2.50 12.96
C ARG A 69 -0.34 -3.33 12.33
N GLU A 70 -0.65 -4.53 11.85
CA GLU A 70 0.30 -5.43 11.21
C GLU A 70 -0.09 -5.62 9.75
N PHE A 71 0.84 -5.34 8.85
CA PHE A 71 0.60 -5.36 7.41
C PHE A 71 1.68 -6.11 6.66
N SER A 72 1.28 -6.86 5.63
CA SER A 72 2.16 -7.33 4.57
C SER A 72 1.93 -6.51 3.31
N ILE A 73 3.01 -6.23 2.60
CA ILE A 73 2.99 -5.61 1.28
C ILE A 73 3.85 -6.49 0.37
N ASN A 74 3.25 -7.04 -0.68
CA ASN A 74 3.95 -7.82 -1.68
C ASN A 74 4.19 -6.96 -2.92
N ILE A 75 5.41 -7.01 -3.45
CA ILE A 75 5.82 -6.27 -4.65
C ILE A 75 6.42 -7.27 -5.64
N CYS A 76 5.94 -7.23 -6.88
CA CYS A 76 6.42 -8.10 -7.93
C CYS A 76 7.85 -7.73 -8.36
N THR A 77 8.76 -8.72 -8.35
CA THR A 77 10.16 -8.56 -8.77
C THR A 77 10.31 -8.24 -10.26
N ARG A 78 9.27 -8.49 -11.07
CA ARG A 78 9.25 -8.19 -12.51
C ARG A 78 8.98 -6.72 -12.82
N LEU A 79 8.54 -5.94 -11.85
CA LEU A 79 8.31 -4.50 -12.02
C LEU A 79 9.65 -3.77 -12.17
N SER A 80 9.66 -2.72 -12.99
CA SER A 80 10.77 -1.78 -13.03
C SER A 80 10.96 -1.11 -11.66
N ARG A 81 12.17 -0.62 -11.37
CA ARG A 81 12.45 0.12 -10.13
C ARG A 81 11.43 1.24 -9.88
N THR A 82 11.11 2.02 -10.92
CA THR A 82 10.12 3.09 -10.87
C THR A 82 8.73 2.57 -10.49
N ASN A 83 8.27 1.48 -11.12
CA ASN A 83 6.95 0.93 -10.83
C ASN A 83 6.90 0.28 -9.43
N GLN A 84 8.00 -0.30 -8.94
CA GLN A 84 8.07 -0.79 -7.56
C GLN A 84 7.94 0.35 -6.54
N ILE A 85 8.62 1.49 -6.77
CA ILE A 85 8.47 2.67 -5.92
C ILE A 85 7.02 3.17 -5.97
N SER A 86 6.44 3.30 -7.17
CA SER A 86 5.05 3.75 -7.35
C SER A 86 4.07 2.85 -6.60
N SER A 87 4.22 1.54 -6.74
CA SER A 87 3.39 0.54 -6.08
C SER A 87 3.55 0.61 -4.56
N ILE A 88 4.78 0.73 -4.03
CA ILE A 88 5.01 0.92 -2.60
C ILE A 88 4.29 2.17 -2.07
N VAL A 89 4.30 3.27 -2.83
CA VAL A 89 3.55 4.48 -2.43
C VAL A 89 2.07 4.19 -2.36
N HIS A 90 1.52 3.54 -3.39
CA HIS A 90 0.11 3.15 -3.48
C HIS A 90 -0.32 2.32 -2.26
N GLU A 91 0.39 1.21 -2.01
CA GLU A 91 0.11 0.30 -0.90
C GLU A 91 0.25 0.98 0.47
N MET A 92 1.20 1.91 0.63
CA MET A 92 1.33 2.70 1.87
C MET A 92 0.14 3.64 2.11
N VAL A 93 -0.57 4.08 1.06
CA VAL A 93 -1.85 4.79 1.22
C VAL A 93 -2.91 3.84 1.78
N HIS A 94 -2.99 2.61 1.28
CA HIS A 94 -3.92 1.59 1.82
C HIS A 94 -3.63 1.25 3.27
N VAL A 95 -2.35 1.08 3.65
CA VAL A 95 -1.95 0.92 5.05
C VAL A 95 -2.53 2.05 5.92
N ARG A 96 -2.37 3.33 5.50
CA ARG A 96 -2.95 4.46 6.23
C ARG A 96 -4.48 4.38 6.29
N GLN A 97 -5.13 4.09 5.16
CA GLN A 97 -6.59 4.02 5.06
C GLN A 97 -7.16 2.98 6.03
N TYR A 98 -6.58 1.77 6.08
CA TYR A 98 -6.96 0.74 7.03
C TYR A 98 -6.58 1.09 8.47
N ALA A 99 -5.35 1.52 8.72
CA ALA A 99 -4.87 1.80 10.07
C ALA A 99 -5.69 2.92 10.76
N THR A 100 -6.13 3.92 10.02
CA THR A 100 -6.99 4.99 10.53
C THR A 100 -8.46 4.56 10.68
N GLY A 101 -8.86 3.47 10.02
CA GLY A 101 -10.24 3.02 9.92
C GLY A 101 -11.07 3.86 8.95
N GLN A 102 -10.41 4.58 8.04
CA GLN A 102 -11.06 5.21 6.88
C GLN A 102 -11.59 4.15 5.93
N MET A 103 -10.89 3.03 5.80
CA MET A 103 -11.29 1.85 5.04
C MET A 103 -11.50 0.65 5.98
N PHE A 104 -12.53 -0.14 5.69
CA PHE A 104 -12.85 -1.36 6.41
C PHE A 104 -13.68 -2.30 5.52
N ASP A 105 -13.20 -3.52 5.33
CA ASP A 105 -13.91 -4.55 4.58
C ASP A 105 -14.78 -5.40 5.50
N TYR A 106 -16.03 -5.60 5.09
CA TYR A 106 -16.94 -6.50 5.79
C TYR A 106 -16.74 -7.94 5.28
N PHE A 107 -16.55 -8.89 6.19
CA PHE A 107 -16.35 -10.31 5.85
C PHE A 107 -17.52 -11.21 6.22
N ASN A 108 -18.63 -10.67 6.73
CA ASN A 108 -19.80 -11.49 7.04
C ASN A 108 -20.65 -11.75 5.78
N HIS A 109 -21.39 -12.85 5.76
CA HIS A 109 -22.18 -13.28 4.59
C HIS A 109 -23.24 -12.26 4.13
N LEU A 110 -23.65 -11.34 5.00
CA LEU A 110 -24.65 -10.31 4.69
C LEU A 110 -24.04 -9.07 4.03
N TYR A 111 -22.77 -8.75 4.33
CA TYR A 111 -22.12 -7.51 3.93
C TYR A 111 -20.79 -7.70 3.18
N ASN A 112 -20.40 -8.92 2.82
CA ASN A 112 -19.21 -9.22 1.99
C ASN A 112 -19.19 -8.54 0.61
N LYS A 113 -20.26 -7.83 0.24
CA LYS A 113 -20.39 -7.03 -0.97
C LYS A 113 -20.16 -5.54 -0.73
N TYR A 114 -19.67 -5.15 0.45
CA TYR A 114 -19.46 -3.76 0.82
C TYR A 114 -18.13 -3.53 1.52
N THR A 115 -17.54 -2.38 1.23
CA THR A 115 -16.42 -1.79 1.96
C THR A 115 -16.88 -0.47 2.55
N ARG A 116 -16.58 -0.23 3.83
CA ARG A 116 -16.82 1.07 4.45
C ARG A 116 -15.67 2.01 4.11
N TRP A 117 -16.00 3.13 3.48
CA TRP A 117 -15.09 4.21 3.15
C TRP A 117 -15.55 5.52 3.77
N LYS A 118 -14.78 6.08 4.72
CA LYS A 118 -15.08 7.35 5.42
C LYS A 118 -16.55 7.42 5.89
N ASN A 119 -17.00 6.37 6.58
CA ASN A 119 -18.37 6.17 7.08
C ASN A 119 -19.47 5.97 6.03
N LYS A 120 -19.12 5.72 4.76
CA LYS A 120 -20.08 5.36 3.70
C LYS A 120 -19.86 3.91 3.27
N LEU A 121 -20.95 3.18 3.04
CA LEU A 121 -20.87 1.84 2.43
C LEU A 121 -20.74 1.98 0.91
N VAL A 122 -19.72 1.35 0.35
CA VAL A 122 -19.46 1.30 -1.09
C VAL A 122 -19.57 -0.14 -1.52
N SER A 123 -20.38 -0.42 -2.54
CA SER A 123 -20.52 -1.78 -3.05
C SER A 123 -19.25 -2.24 -3.75
N THR A 124 -18.87 -3.50 -3.56
CA THR A 124 -17.77 -4.16 -4.31
C THR A 124 -18.06 -4.28 -5.81
N ARG A 125 -19.30 -4.00 -6.25
CA ARG A 125 -19.65 -3.89 -7.68
C ARG A 125 -19.14 -2.61 -8.34
N VAL A 126 -18.74 -1.62 -7.54
CA VAL A 126 -18.09 -0.41 -8.09
C VAL A 126 -16.78 -0.85 -8.76
N PRO A 127 -16.58 -0.53 -10.06
CA PRO A 127 -15.35 -0.90 -10.76
C PRO A 127 -14.13 -0.40 -9.99
N TYR A 128 -13.06 -1.21 -9.93
CA TYR A 128 -11.84 -0.95 -9.16
C TYR A 128 -11.35 0.50 -9.28
N MET A 129 -11.10 0.98 -10.50
CA MET A 129 -10.63 2.35 -10.76
C MET A 129 -11.59 3.47 -10.31
N LYS A 130 -12.85 3.15 -10.01
CA LYS A 130 -13.87 4.08 -9.51
C LYS A 130 -14.10 3.96 -8.00
N GLN A 131 -13.43 3.02 -7.34
CA GLN A 131 -13.51 2.89 -5.90
C GLN A 131 -12.84 4.09 -5.24
N PRO A 132 -13.45 4.70 -4.22
CA PRO A 132 -13.01 6.01 -3.73
C PRO A 132 -11.67 5.95 -2.97
N TRP A 133 -11.30 4.79 -2.43
CA TRP A 133 -9.97 4.57 -1.85
C TRP A 133 -8.87 4.48 -2.92
N GLU A 134 -9.15 3.82 -4.05
CA GLU A 134 -8.25 3.75 -5.21
C GLU A 134 -8.02 5.14 -5.81
N ILE A 135 -9.09 5.91 -5.98
CA ILE A 135 -8.99 7.31 -6.47
C ILE A 135 -8.08 8.15 -5.56
N GLU A 136 -8.20 7.98 -4.23
CA GLU A 136 -7.31 8.67 -3.29
C GLU A 136 -5.87 8.16 -3.38
N ALA A 137 -5.67 6.84 -3.47
CA ALA A 137 -4.35 6.20 -3.58
C ALA A 137 -3.61 6.69 -4.84
N TYR A 138 -4.23 6.59 -6.02
CA TYR A 138 -3.64 7.06 -7.28
C TYR A 138 -3.33 8.56 -7.27
N ARG A 139 -4.17 9.38 -6.63
CA ARG A 139 -3.89 10.82 -6.54
C ARG A 139 -2.62 11.09 -5.72
N ILE A 140 -2.47 10.41 -4.58
CA ILE A 140 -1.31 10.56 -3.69
C ILE A 140 -0.07 9.97 -4.36
N GLU A 141 -0.17 8.80 -4.97
CA GLU A 141 0.87 8.15 -5.77
C GLU A 141 1.43 9.11 -6.82
N ASN A 142 0.56 9.64 -7.69
CA ASN A 142 0.95 10.59 -8.73
C ASN A 142 1.63 11.85 -8.16
N SER A 143 1.11 12.39 -7.05
CA SER A 143 1.70 13.58 -6.43
C SER A 143 3.08 13.31 -5.81
N THR A 144 3.29 12.11 -5.27
CA THR A 144 4.53 11.68 -4.63
C THR A 144 5.58 11.33 -5.67
N TYR A 145 5.17 10.62 -6.73
CA TYR A 145 6.04 10.31 -7.86
C TYR A 145 6.59 11.58 -8.52
N LYS A 146 5.74 12.59 -8.75
CA LYS A 146 6.17 13.91 -9.26
C LYS A 146 7.21 14.59 -8.36
N LYS A 147 7.12 14.43 -7.03
CA LYS A 147 8.13 14.94 -6.10
C LYS A 147 9.44 14.16 -6.21
N TYR A 148 9.37 12.83 -6.34
CA TYR A 148 10.53 11.97 -6.49
C TYR A 148 11.33 12.31 -7.75
N VAL A 149 10.67 12.47 -8.91
CA VAL A 149 11.32 12.86 -10.16
C VAL A 149 12.04 14.21 -10.02
N ARG A 150 11.40 15.22 -9.42
CA ARG A 150 12.00 16.54 -9.20
C ARG A 150 13.25 16.51 -8.31
N MET A 151 13.35 15.58 -7.37
CA MET A 151 14.53 15.44 -6.49
C MET A 151 15.71 14.73 -7.17
N LEU A 152 15.49 14.07 -8.30
CA LEU A 152 16.56 13.42 -9.08
C LEU A 152 17.12 14.33 -10.18
N GLU A 153 16.36 15.35 -10.58
CA GLU A 153 16.72 16.29 -11.64
C GLU A 153 17.38 17.58 -11.13
N GLY A 154 17.52 17.74 -9.81
CA GLY A 154 18.17 18.88 -9.15
C GLY A 154 19.29 18.45 -8.23
#